data_AF-A0A3C1BFZ8-F1
#
_entry.id   AF-A0A3C1BFZ8-F1
#
_cell.length_a   1.000
_cell.length_b   1.000
_cell.length_c   1.000
_cell.angle_alpha   90.00
_cell.angle_beta   90.00
_cell.angle_gamma   90.00
#
_symmetry.space_group_name_H-M   'P 1'
#
loop_
_entity.id
_entity.type
_entity.pdbx_description
1 polymer ?
#
loop_
_entity_poly.entity_id
_entity_poly.type
_entity_poly.pdbx_seq_one_letter_code
_entity_poly.pdbx_strand_id
1 'polypeptide(L)'
;MLDRAHTTAETIKAFTEWLKNLKNDHPHSFRLGRDLYEAKFKYEIQSEVTPQQMYNAAVERKKTIHREMTQISKKLWPKYFGTKPMPADSLDLIAQVIDTLSSKHVQPDEFQSAIANEIPKLTAFVKSKDLLTLDASKPLIVRKEPGYMAGVAGASMSSPGPLDKTGNSYFNVGSLNGWAPAKAESYLREYNQYILQILCIHEAVPGHYVQLVYANNAPSPIKSVFGNTAMIEGWAVYCEQMMLDNGFGGDAPEMRLMWYKWHLRSVCNTILDYGVHVQNMAKQDGLTLLNPRSISATCRSRRQMEARNGKQCTARQLFYRL
;
A
#
# COMPACT_ATOMS: atom_id res chain seq x y z
N MET A 1 -19.96 1.11 -36.29
CA MET A 1 -19.22 0.88 -35.02
C MET A 1 -18.18 -0.24 -35.16
N LEU A 2 -18.48 -1.33 -35.88
CA LEU A 2 -17.55 -2.45 -36.09
C LEU A 2 -16.28 -2.04 -36.86
N ASP A 3 -16.39 -1.23 -37.91
CA ASP A 3 -15.22 -0.81 -38.69
C ASP A 3 -14.19 -0.03 -37.85
N ARG A 4 -14.66 0.88 -36.99
CA ARG A 4 -13.79 1.61 -36.07
C ARG A 4 -13.11 0.69 -35.05
N ALA A 5 -13.81 -0.36 -34.59
CA ALA A 5 -13.23 -1.35 -33.69
C ALA A 5 -12.17 -2.20 -34.42
N HIS A 6 -12.41 -2.58 -35.67
CA HIS A 6 -11.43 -3.27 -36.52
C HIS A 6 -10.19 -2.42 -36.76
N THR A 7 -10.35 -1.18 -37.21
CA THR A 7 -9.23 -0.24 -37.40
C THR A 7 -8.45 -0.04 -36.11
N THR A 8 -9.11 0.09 -34.96
CA THR A 8 -8.44 0.22 -33.66
C THR A 8 -7.62 -1.02 -33.33
N ALA A 9 -8.19 -2.22 -33.50
CA ALA A 9 -7.49 -3.47 -33.22
C ALA A 9 -6.28 -3.67 -34.15
N GLU A 10 -6.42 -3.35 -35.44
CA GLU A 10 -5.34 -3.38 -36.41
C GLU A 10 -4.23 -2.39 -36.06
N THR A 11 -4.59 -1.17 -35.68
CA THR A 11 -3.63 -0.13 -35.28
C THR A 11 -2.85 -0.55 -34.04
N ILE A 12 -3.51 -1.10 -33.01
CA ILE A 12 -2.85 -1.61 -31.80
C ILE A 12 -1.90 -2.77 -32.14
N LYS A 13 -2.34 -3.71 -33.00
CA LYS A 13 -1.50 -4.83 -33.45
C LYS A 13 -0.28 -4.33 -34.21
N ALA A 14 -0.47 -3.40 -35.15
CA ALA A 14 0.60 -2.80 -35.92
C ALA A 14 1.61 -2.06 -35.03
N PHE A 15 1.13 -1.26 -34.07
CA PHE A 15 2.01 -0.60 -33.10
C PHE A 15 2.76 -1.58 -32.20
N THR A 16 2.09 -2.65 -31.75
CA THR A 16 2.74 -3.71 -30.97
C THR A 16 3.83 -4.42 -31.79
N GLU A 17 3.56 -4.67 -33.06
CA GLU A 17 4.54 -5.28 -33.96
C GLU A 17 5.71 -4.34 -34.25
N TRP A 18 5.44 -3.05 -34.41
CA TRP A 18 6.48 -2.02 -34.50
C TRP A 18 7.36 -2.00 -33.24
N LEU A 19 6.77 -2.05 -32.03
CA LEU A 19 7.52 -2.09 -30.77
C LEU A 19 8.43 -3.33 -30.65
N LYS A 20 7.99 -4.50 -31.11
CA LYS A 20 8.83 -5.71 -31.12
C LYS A 20 10.02 -5.61 -32.07
N ASN A 21 9.82 -4.92 -33.19
CA ASN A 21 10.82 -4.75 -34.24
C ASN A 21 11.69 -3.49 -34.03
N LEU A 22 11.40 -2.68 -33.01
CA LEU A 22 12.16 -1.49 -32.67
C LEU A 22 13.56 -1.89 -32.20
N LYS A 23 14.56 -1.60 -33.05
CA LYS A 23 15.97 -1.73 -32.68
C LYS A 23 16.35 -0.60 -31.73
N ASN A 24 16.98 -0.95 -30.62
CA ASN A 24 17.44 -0.02 -29.61
C ASN A 24 18.90 -0.34 -29.27
N ASP A 25 19.78 -0.07 -30.24
CA ASP A 25 21.20 -0.46 -30.16
C ASP A 25 21.97 0.31 -29.08
N HIS A 26 21.44 1.47 -28.65
CA HIS A 26 21.99 2.31 -27.59
C HIS A 26 20.88 2.72 -26.61
N PRO A 27 20.39 1.79 -25.77
CA PRO A 27 19.30 2.07 -24.86
C PRO A 27 19.75 3.09 -23.81
N HIS A 28 18.97 4.15 -23.64
CA HIS A 28 19.11 5.00 -22.48
C HIS A 28 18.86 4.20 -21.20
N SER A 29 19.63 4.51 -20.16
CA SER A 29 19.39 3.96 -18.84
C SER A 29 17.99 4.36 -18.37
N PHE A 30 17.27 3.42 -17.74
CA PHE A 30 16.01 3.71 -17.06
C PHE A 30 16.22 4.51 -15.75
N ARG A 31 17.48 4.65 -15.30
CA ARG A 31 17.83 5.43 -14.12
C ARG A 31 17.88 6.90 -14.53
N LEU A 32 17.16 7.74 -13.79
CA LEU A 32 17.01 9.15 -14.15
C LEU A 32 18.31 9.94 -13.93
N GLY A 33 19.18 9.49 -13.03
CA GLY A 33 20.28 10.30 -12.52
C GLY A 33 19.77 11.36 -11.53
N ARG A 34 20.70 12.01 -10.85
CA ARG A 34 20.41 12.96 -9.77
C ARG A 34 19.55 14.13 -10.24
N ASP A 35 19.98 14.81 -11.30
CA ASP A 35 19.39 16.09 -11.71
C ASP A 35 17.92 15.94 -12.14
N LEU A 36 17.61 14.94 -12.97
CA LEU A 36 16.25 14.66 -13.39
C LEU A 36 15.39 14.15 -12.23
N TYR A 37 15.96 13.35 -11.32
CA TYR A 37 15.23 12.87 -10.14
C TYR A 37 14.89 14.01 -9.19
N GLU A 38 15.83 14.90 -8.89
CA GLU A 38 15.62 16.07 -8.04
C GLU A 38 14.59 17.03 -8.65
N ALA A 39 14.66 17.28 -9.96
CA ALA A 39 13.66 18.06 -10.67
C ALA A 39 12.26 17.41 -10.60
N LYS A 40 12.16 16.12 -10.88
CA LYS A 40 10.89 15.36 -10.79
C LYS A 40 10.31 15.40 -9.37
N PHE A 41 11.13 15.14 -8.36
CA PHE A 41 10.74 15.16 -6.96
C PHE A 41 10.19 16.53 -6.54
N LYS A 42 10.86 17.63 -6.95
CA LYS A 42 10.41 19.00 -6.68
C LYS A 42 8.99 19.25 -7.20
N TYR A 43 8.68 18.82 -8.42
CA TYR A 43 7.37 19.08 -9.03
C TYR A 43 6.26 18.14 -8.56
N GLU A 44 6.58 16.87 -8.28
CA GLU A 44 5.57 15.89 -7.90
C GLU A 44 5.28 15.86 -6.39
N ILE A 45 6.31 15.99 -5.56
CA ILE A 45 6.16 15.90 -4.11
C ILE A 45 5.92 17.29 -3.52
N GLN A 46 6.57 18.31 -4.06
CA GLN A 46 6.49 19.70 -3.57
C GLN A 46 6.83 19.82 -2.08
N SER A 47 7.84 19.06 -1.64
CA SER A 47 8.31 19.05 -0.25
C SER A 47 9.33 20.16 0.02
N GLU A 48 9.42 20.59 1.28
CA GLU A 48 10.49 21.46 1.77
C GLU A 48 11.83 20.73 1.92
N VAL A 49 11.83 19.40 1.98
CA VAL A 49 13.05 18.61 2.05
C VAL A 49 13.47 18.11 0.68
N THR A 50 14.79 17.99 0.48
CA THR A 50 15.37 17.38 -0.71
C THR A 50 15.13 15.86 -0.74
N PRO A 51 15.17 15.22 -1.91
CA PRO A 51 15.06 13.76 -1.98
C PRO A 51 16.20 13.04 -1.26
N GLN A 52 17.40 13.63 -1.19
CA GLN A 52 18.51 13.06 -0.41
C GLN A 52 18.22 13.08 1.10
N GLN A 53 17.65 14.18 1.62
CA GLN A 53 17.21 14.25 3.02
C GLN A 53 16.09 13.24 3.31
N MET A 54 15.12 13.12 2.39
CA MET A 54 14.04 12.13 2.50
C MET A 54 14.58 10.69 2.51
N TYR A 55 15.54 10.37 1.63
CA TYR A 55 16.23 9.08 1.62
C TYR A 55 16.96 8.81 2.93
N ASN A 56 17.73 9.77 3.45
CA ASN A 56 18.44 9.63 4.71
C ASN A 56 17.48 9.37 5.88
N ALA A 57 16.37 10.12 5.93
CA ALA A 57 15.31 9.91 6.92
C ALA A 57 14.69 8.51 6.81
N ALA A 58 14.44 8.02 5.59
CA ALA A 58 13.90 6.68 5.38
C ALA A 58 14.87 5.58 5.84
N VAL A 59 16.18 5.73 5.60
CA VAL A 59 17.22 4.80 6.07
C VAL A 59 17.23 4.73 7.61
N GLU A 60 17.21 5.86 8.30
CA GLU A 60 17.16 5.89 9.77
C GLU A 60 15.83 5.39 10.33
N ARG A 61 14.72 5.70 9.67
CA ARG A 61 13.39 5.21 10.03
C ARG A 61 13.33 3.68 9.93
N LYS A 62 13.90 3.07 8.89
CA LYS A 62 13.98 1.60 8.75
C LYS A 62 14.72 0.98 9.94
N LYS A 63 15.88 1.52 10.31
CA LYS A 63 16.67 1.03 11.47
C LYS A 63 15.85 1.10 12.76
N THR A 64 15.16 2.22 12.97
CA THR A 64 14.31 2.44 14.14
C THR A 64 13.16 1.43 14.19
N ILE A 65 12.46 1.25 13.08
CA ILE A 65 11.37 0.27 12.99
C ILE A 65 11.88 -1.14 13.30
N HIS A 66 13.00 -1.57 12.74
CA HIS A 66 13.56 -2.90 13.03
C HIS A 66 13.92 -3.09 14.51
N ARG A 67 14.44 -2.07 15.18
CA ARG A 67 14.67 -2.12 16.64
C ARG A 67 13.36 -2.31 17.41
N GLU A 68 12.34 -1.50 17.10
CA GLU A 68 11.02 -1.59 17.75
C GLU A 68 10.37 -2.96 17.51
N MET A 69 10.36 -3.42 16.26
CA MET A 69 9.85 -4.74 15.90
C MET A 69 10.58 -5.84 16.66
N THR A 70 11.90 -5.74 16.82
CA THR A 70 12.67 -6.72 17.60
C THR A 70 12.20 -6.77 19.05
N GLN A 71 12.03 -5.61 19.71
CA GLN A 71 11.58 -5.58 21.10
C GLN A 71 10.17 -6.15 21.26
N ILE A 72 9.26 -5.80 20.35
CA ILE A 72 7.90 -6.33 20.37
C ILE A 72 7.91 -7.85 20.13
N SER A 73 8.68 -8.33 19.15
CA SER A 73 8.80 -9.77 18.86
C SER A 73 9.38 -10.55 20.04
N LYS A 74 10.37 -10.00 20.76
CA LYS A 74 10.88 -10.60 22.01
C LYS A 74 9.78 -10.73 23.07
N LYS A 75 8.97 -9.69 23.25
CA LYS A 75 7.83 -9.69 24.19
C LYS A 75 6.75 -10.71 23.79
N LEU A 76 6.50 -10.86 22.50
CA LEU A 76 5.49 -11.78 21.97
C LEU A 76 5.97 -13.24 21.91
N TRP A 77 7.29 -13.48 21.92
CA TRP A 77 7.84 -14.82 21.72
C TRP A 77 7.31 -15.87 22.71
N PRO A 78 7.31 -15.64 24.04
CA PRO A 78 6.82 -16.65 24.98
C PRO A 78 5.33 -16.96 24.79
N LYS A 79 4.54 -15.96 24.36
CA LYS A 79 3.10 -16.11 24.12
C LYS A 79 2.79 -17.06 22.96
N TYR A 80 3.59 -17.01 21.89
CA TYR A 80 3.31 -17.77 20.66
C TYR A 80 4.19 -19.01 20.47
N PHE A 81 5.36 -19.04 21.11
CA PHE A 81 6.34 -20.11 20.93
C PHE A 81 6.72 -20.81 22.25
N GLY A 82 6.15 -20.41 23.38
CA GLY A 82 6.38 -21.04 24.68
C GLY A 82 7.85 -21.06 25.07
N THR A 83 8.38 -22.27 25.28
CA THR A 83 9.78 -22.51 25.67
C THR A 83 10.74 -22.71 24.49
N LYS A 84 10.27 -22.57 23.23
CA LYS A 84 11.13 -22.71 22.05
C LYS A 84 12.28 -21.69 22.12
N PRO A 85 13.53 -22.09 21.80
CA PRO A 85 14.66 -21.15 21.75
C PRO A 85 14.36 -19.97 20.82
N MET A 86 14.60 -18.76 21.33
CA MET A 86 14.46 -17.53 20.55
C MET A 86 15.61 -17.42 19.54
N PRO A 87 15.34 -17.07 18.26
CA PRO A 87 16.38 -16.83 17.27
C PRO A 87 17.36 -15.73 17.74
N ALA A 88 18.65 -15.98 17.52
CA ALA A 88 19.69 -14.98 17.79
C ALA A 88 19.65 -13.82 16.78
N ASP A 89 19.34 -14.12 15.52
CA ASP A 89 19.13 -13.11 14.48
C ASP A 89 17.78 -12.41 14.68
N SER A 90 17.83 -11.09 14.77
CA SER A 90 16.64 -10.27 15.02
C SER A 90 15.62 -10.30 13.88
N LEU A 91 16.06 -10.43 12.63
CA LEU A 91 15.16 -10.47 11.47
C LEU A 91 14.45 -11.82 11.38
N ASP A 92 15.14 -12.92 11.70
CA ASP A 92 14.53 -14.24 11.79
C ASP A 92 13.53 -14.36 12.95
N LEU A 93 13.81 -13.70 14.08
CA LEU A 93 12.86 -13.55 15.20
C LEU A 93 11.60 -12.80 14.74
N ILE A 94 11.76 -11.63 14.13
CA ILE A 94 10.65 -10.80 13.65
C ILE A 94 9.82 -11.58 12.62
N ALA A 95 10.49 -12.21 11.65
CA ALA A 95 9.83 -12.94 10.57
C ALA A 95 8.99 -14.13 11.09
N GLN A 96 9.48 -14.88 12.08
CA GLN A 96 8.72 -15.99 12.67
C GLN A 96 7.47 -15.51 13.41
N VAL A 97 7.60 -14.45 14.23
CA VAL A 97 6.43 -13.89 14.93
C VAL A 97 5.39 -13.39 13.93
N ILE A 98 5.81 -12.67 12.90
CA ILE A 98 4.90 -12.13 11.87
C ILE A 98 4.23 -13.24 11.07
N ASP A 99 4.96 -14.30 10.69
CA ASP A 99 4.37 -15.43 10.01
C ASP A 99 3.32 -16.14 10.87
N THR A 100 3.56 -16.25 12.19
CA THR A 100 2.56 -16.78 13.13
C THR A 100 1.35 -15.87 13.28
N LEU A 101 1.54 -14.54 13.37
CA LEU A 101 0.41 -13.61 13.44
C LEU A 101 -0.42 -13.59 12.15
N SER A 102 0.25 -13.79 11.02
CA SER A 102 -0.37 -13.73 9.69
C SER A 102 -1.23 -14.95 9.38
N SER A 103 -1.08 -16.07 10.11
CA SER A 103 -1.98 -17.23 9.94
C SER A 103 -3.39 -16.96 10.45
N LYS A 104 -3.60 -15.93 11.27
CA LYS A 104 -4.92 -15.55 11.75
C LYS A 104 -5.57 -14.55 10.80
N HIS A 105 -6.43 -15.06 9.94
CA HIS A 105 -7.21 -14.28 8.98
C HIS A 105 -8.64 -14.83 8.87
N VAL A 106 -9.49 -14.06 8.20
CA VAL A 106 -10.87 -14.47 7.89
C VAL A 106 -10.89 -15.54 6.81
N GLN A 107 -12.04 -16.22 6.65
CA GLN A 107 -12.22 -17.14 5.52
C GLN A 107 -12.36 -16.36 4.20
N PRO A 108 -12.04 -16.97 3.04
CA PRO A 108 -12.07 -16.27 1.75
C PRO A 108 -13.43 -15.66 1.38
N ASP A 109 -14.52 -16.31 1.74
CA ASP A 109 -15.91 -15.88 1.52
C ASP A 109 -16.37 -14.80 2.51
N GLU A 110 -15.69 -14.68 3.66
CA GLU A 110 -15.97 -13.68 4.68
C GLU A 110 -15.22 -12.35 4.47
N PHE A 111 -14.27 -12.28 3.52
CA PHE A 111 -13.38 -11.13 3.35
C PHE A 111 -14.13 -9.79 3.20
N GLN A 112 -15.21 -9.77 2.41
CA GLN A 112 -16.01 -8.57 2.21
C GLN A 112 -16.78 -8.18 3.48
N SER A 113 -17.41 -9.15 4.14
CA SER A 113 -18.16 -8.92 5.38
C SER A 113 -17.24 -8.44 6.50
N ALA A 114 -16.00 -8.95 6.55
CA ALA A 114 -14.99 -8.52 7.52
C ALA A 114 -14.64 -7.04 7.37
N ILE A 115 -14.46 -6.56 6.13
CA ILE A 115 -14.24 -5.13 5.85
C ILE A 115 -15.47 -4.31 6.25
N ALA A 116 -16.68 -4.74 5.85
CA ALA A 116 -17.91 -4.03 6.18
C ALA A 116 -18.12 -3.90 7.69
N ASN A 117 -17.79 -4.95 8.46
CA ASN A 117 -17.90 -4.96 9.91
C ASN A 117 -16.84 -4.12 10.62
N GLU A 118 -15.75 -3.73 9.93
CA GLU A 118 -14.70 -2.92 10.52
C GLU A 118 -15.03 -1.42 10.49
N ILE A 119 -15.73 -0.95 9.45
CA ILE A 119 -16.07 0.48 9.28
C ILE A 119 -16.83 1.07 10.49
N PRO A 120 -17.86 0.42 11.07
CA PRO A 120 -18.54 0.94 12.25
C PRO A 120 -17.64 1.03 13.49
N LYS A 121 -16.69 0.08 13.66
CA LYS A 121 -15.75 0.10 14.80
C LYS A 121 -14.78 1.27 14.69
N LEU A 122 -14.23 1.50 13.50
CA LEU A 122 -13.36 2.65 13.22
C LEU A 122 -14.09 3.97 13.46
N THR A 123 -15.33 4.06 12.96
CA THR A 123 -16.19 5.24 13.17
C THR A 123 -16.47 5.49 14.65
N ALA A 124 -16.81 4.45 15.41
CA ALA A 124 -17.07 4.54 16.83
C ALA A 124 -15.82 4.97 17.61
N PHE A 125 -14.64 4.44 17.25
CA PHE A 125 -13.38 4.81 17.87
C PHE A 125 -13.00 6.27 17.61
N VAL A 126 -13.07 6.72 16.35
CA VAL A 126 -12.78 8.12 15.99
C VAL A 126 -13.67 9.08 16.77
N LYS A 127 -14.96 8.76 16.92
CA LYS A 127 -15.91 9.56 17.71
C LYS A 127 -15.61 9.51 19.21
N SER A 128 -15.33 8.33 19.77
CA SER A 128 -15.11 8.19 21.22
C SER A 128 -13.81 8.85 21.70
N LYS A 129 -12.84 8.98 20.80
CA LYS A 129 -11.55 9.64 21.05
C LYS A 129 -11.52 11.09 20.59
N ASP A 130 -12.63 11.62 20.05
CA ASP A 130 -12.75 12.97 19.49
C ASP A 130 -11.61 13.33 18.52
N LEU A 131 -11.25 12.40 17.64
CA LEU A 131 -10.09 12.56 16.74
C LEU A 131 -10.43 13.40 15.51
N LEU A 132 -11.67 13.30 15.04
CA LEU A 132 -12.15 14.03 13.86
C LEU A 132 -13.69 14.06 13.83
N THR A 133 -14.27 15.17 13.38
CA THR A 133 -15.70 15.23 13.07
C THR A 133 -16.02 14.40 11.83
N LEU A 134 -16.98 13.48 11.92
CA LEU A 134 -17.42 12.65 10.80
C LEU A 134 -18.81 13.09 10.32
N ASP A 135 -18.95 13.37 9.02
CA ASP A 135 -20.20 13.79 8.39
C ASP A 135 -21.17 12.60 8.27
N ALA A 136 -22.15 12.53 9.17
CA ALA A 136 -23.14 11.44 9.19
C ALA A 136 -24.05 11.41 7.96
N SER A 137 -24.15 12.51 7.20
CA SER A 137 -24.96 12.57 5.96
C SER A 137 -24.29 11.89 4.78
N LYS A 138 -22.99 11.56 4.91
CA LYS A 138 -22.21 10.83 3.92
C LYS A 138 -21.74 9.53 4.56
N PRO A 139 -22.52 8.44 4.49
CA PRO A 139 -22.06 7.13 4.92
C PRO A 139 -21.20 6.48 3.81
N LEU A 140 -20.13 5.79 4.20
CA LEU A 140 -19.34 5.00 3.26
C LEU A 140 -20.14 3.76 2.80
N ILE A 141 -20.23 3.56 1.49
CA ILE A 141 -20.88 2.38 0.91
C ILE A 141 -19.81 1.34 0.55
N VAL A 142 -19.80 0.22 1.28
CA VAL A 142 -18.96 -0.94 0.93
C VAL A 142 -19.68 -1.78 -0.12
N ARG A 143 -19.02 -2.08 -1.24
CA ARG A 143 -19.60 -2.93 -2.30
C ARG A 143 -18.60 -3.91 -2.87
N LYS A 144 -19.13 -4.94 -3.53
CA LYS A 144 -18.32 -5.84 -4.35
C LYS A 144 -17.70 -5.07 -5.51
N GLU A 145 -16.40 -5.27 -5.73
CA GLU A 145 -15.67 -4.67 -6.84
C GLU A 145 -16.31 -5.07 -8.18
N PRO A 146 -16.63 -4.10 -9.07
CA PRO A 146 -17.15 -4.41 -10.40
C PRO A 146 -16.17 -5.27 -11.21
N GLY A 147 -16.69 -6.20 -12.02
CA GLY A 147 -15.84 -7.17 -12.75
C GLY A 147 -14.81 -6.52 -13.69
N TYR A 148 -15.11 -5.34 -14.24
CA TYR A 148 -14.17 -4.59 -15.10
C TYR A 148 -13.05 -3.88 -14.32
N MET A 149 -13.17 -3.74 -12.99
CA MET A 149 -12.13 -3.23 -12.10
C MET A 149 -11.33 -4.36 -11.42
N ALA A 150 -11.85 -5.60 -11.46
CA ALA A 150 -11.28 -6.73 -10.77
C ALA A 150 -9.85 -7.05 -11.24
N GLY A 151 -8.96 -7.31 -10.27
CA GLY A 151 -7.58 -7.77 -10.52
C GLY A 151 -6.49 -6.73 -10.29
N VAL A 152 -6.83 -5.48 -10.00
CA VAL A 152 -5.86 -4.40 -9.69
C VAL A 152 -5.65 -4.25 -8.18
N ALA A 153 -6.71 -4.10 -7.38
CA ALA A 153 -6.57 -3.93 -5.93
C ALA A 153 -7.68 -4.69 -5.21
N GLY A 154 -7.36 -5.63 -4.31
CA GLY A 154 -8.44 -6.38 -3.64
C GLY A 154 -9.25 -5.58 -2.61
N ALA A 155 -8.88 -4.32 -2.34
CA ALA A 155 -9.78 -3.32 -1.77
C ALA A 155 -9.27 -1.92 -2.16
N SER A 156 -10.15 -1.02 -2.56
CA SER A 156 -9.79 0.36 -2.91
C SER A 156 -10.97 1.33 -2.84
N MET A 157 -10.67 2.58 -2.53
CA MET A 157 -11.65 3.67 -2.70
C MET A 157 -11.87 4.02 -4.17
N SER A 158 -13.14 4.08 -4.56
CA SER A 158 -13.58 4.64 -5.82
C SER A 158 -14.42 5.88 -5.55
N SER A 159 -13.91 7.00 -6.06
CA SER A 159 -14.50 8.30 -5.88
C SER A 159 -14.97 8.85 -7.22
N PRO A 160 -16.02 9.66 -7.25
CA PRO A 160 -16.43 10.34 -8.48
C PRO A 160 -15.29 11.20 -9.03
N GLY A 161 -15.27 11.32 -10.36
CA GLY A 161 -14.33 12.21 -11.03
C GLY A 161 -14.58 13.68 -10.66
N PRO A 162 -13.62 14.57 -10.92
CA PRO A 162 -13.69 15.99 -10.53
C PRO A 162 -14.90 16.76 -11.09
N LEU A 163 -15.52 16.24 -12.15
CA LEU A 163 -16.70 16.84 -12.80
C LEU A 163 -18.02 16.14 -12.44
N ASP A 164 -17.98 14.98 -11.79
CA ASP A 164 -19.17 14.25 -11.38
C ASP A 164 -19.58 14.66 -9.96
N LYS A 165 -20.50 15.64 -9.90
CA LYS A 165 -20.97 16.21 -8.64
C LYS A 165 -21.97 15.32 -7.89
N THR A 166 -22.49 14.28 -8.52
CA THR A 166 -23.58 13.44 -8.00
C THR A 166 -23.14 12.00 -7.72
N GLY A 167 -21.94 11.61 -8.15
CA GLY A 167 -21.44 10.26 -7.97
C GLY A 167 -21.17 9.93 -6.51
N ASN A 168 -21.51 8.70 -6.13
CA ASN A 168 -21.22 8.18 -4.80
C ASN A 168 -19.77 7.71 -4.68
N SER A 169 -19.23 7.79 -3.46
CA SER A 169 -17.96 7.14 -3.12
C SER A 169 -18.21 5.72 -2.63
N TYR A 170 -17.44 4.77 -3.14
CA TYR A 170 -17.56 3.35 -2.82
C TYR A 170 -16.24 2.80 -2.30
N PHE A 171 -16.31 1.98 -1.25
CA PHE A 171 -15.21 1.10 -0.91
C PHE A 171 -15.40 -0.21 -1.66
N ASN A 172 -14.66 -0.37 -2.77
CA ASN A 172 -14.70 -1.57 -3.58
C ASN A 172 -13.90 -2.67 -2.90
N VAL A 173 -14.51 -3.85 -2.72
CA VAL A 173 -13.83 -5.03 -2.18
C VAL A 173 -13.86 -6.15 -3.21
N GLY A 174 -12.67 -6.64 -3.56
CA GLY A 174 -12.50 -7.75 -4.49
C GLY A 174 -12.99 -9.07 -3.91
N SER A 175 -13.48 -9.97 -4.78
CA SER A 175 -13.86 -11.32 -4.38
C SER A 175 -12.69 -12.29 -4.57
N LEU A 176 -12.50 -13.20 -3.62
CA LEU A 176 -11.56 -14.31 -3.73
C LEU A 176 -12.17 -15.56 -4.38
N ASN A 177 -13.43 -15.47 -4.85
CA ASN A 177 -14.08 -16.58 -5.52
C ASN A 177 -13.32 -16.99 -6.80
N GLY A 178 -13.17 -18.29 -7.01
CA GLY A 178 -12.42 -18.86 -8.14
C GLY A 178 -10.90 -18.78 -8.01
N TRP A 179 -10.37 -18.28 -6.90
CA TRP A 179 -8.92 -18.32 -6.66
C TRP A 179 -8.49 -19.73 -6.25
N ALA A 180 -7.32 -20.16 -6.73
CA ALA A 180 -6.70 -21.38 -6.22
C ALA A 180 -6.48 -21.27 -4.70
N PRO A 181 -6.72 -22.33 -3.90
CA PRO A 181 -6.66 -22.25 -2.44
C PRO A 181 -5.36 -21.65 -1.89
N ALA A 182 -4.20 -22.07 -2.42
CA ALA A 182 -2.90 -21.53 -1.99
C ALA A 182 -2.73 -20.03 -2.31
N LYS A 183 -3.36 -19.53 -3.38
CA LYS A 183 -3.34 -18.11 -3.74
C LYS A 183 -4.23 -17.29 -2.81
N ALA A 184 -5.41 -17.82 -2.46
CA ALA A 184 -6.33 -17.19 -1.51
C ALA A 184 -5.70 -17.14 -0.10
N GLU A 185 -5.12 -18.24 0.36
CA GLU A 185 -4.37 -18.31 1.63
C GLU A 185 -3.23 -17.28 1.66
N SER A 186 -2.38 -17.24 0.64
CA SER A 186 -1.30 -16.25 0.58
C SER A 186 -1.80 -14.81 0.63
N TYR A 187 -2.96 -14.53 0.03
CA TYR A 187 -3.56 -13.20 0.04
C TYR A 187 -4.12 -12.87 1.43
N LEU A 188 -4.83 -13.78 2.06
CA LEU A 188 -5.43 -13.58 3.38
C LEU A 188 -4.40 -13.51 4.50
N ARG A 189 -3.25 -14.19 4.37
CA ARG A 189 -2.11 -13.99 5.28
C ARG A 189 -1.54 -12.58 5.18
N GLU A 190 -1.49 -12.00 3.98
CA GLU A 190 -1.05 -10.61 3.80
C GLU A 190 -2.07 -9.63 4.38
N TYR A 191 -3.37 -9.87 4.16
CA TYR A 191 -4.49 -9.10 4.73
C TYR A 191 -5.10 -9.81 5.94
N ASN A 192 -4.23 -10.23 6.86
CA ASN A 192 -4.63 -10.90 8.10
C ASN A 192 -5.46 -9.96 8.98
N GLN A 193 -5.97 -10.49 10.11
CA GLN A 193 -6.87 -9.75 10.98
C GLN A 193 -6.36 -8.37 11.43
N TYR A 194 -5.04 -8.14 11.48
CA TYR A 194 -4.46 -6.84 11.86
C TYR A 194 -4.32 -5.93 10.64
N ILE A 195 -3.70 -6.43 9.57
CA ILE A 195 -3.48 -5.66 8.34
C ILE A 195 -4.80 -5.25 7.69
N LEU A 196 -5.85 -6.07 7.79
CA LEU A 196 -7.19 -5.72 7.33
C LEU A 196 -7.73 -4.45 8.01
N GLN A 197 -7.52 -4.31 9.32
CA GLN A 197 -7.94 -3.13 10.07
C GLN A 197 -7.14 -1.90 9.67
N ILE A 198 -5.81 -2.03 9.56
CA ILE A 198 -4.91 -0.97 9.08
C ILE A 198 -5.29 -0.52 7.66
N LEU A 199 -5.63 -1.47 6.79
CA LEU A 199 -6.14 -1.18 5.45
C LEU A 199 -7.45 -0.39 5.49
N CYS A 200 -8.38 -0.77 6.37
CA CYS A 200 -9.65 -0.04 6.53
C CYS A 200 -9.42 1.37 7.10
N ILE A 201 -8.41 1.56 7.97
CA ILE A 201 -7.99 2.88 8.42
C ILE A 201 -7.46 3.72 7.25
N HIS A 202 -6.56 3.13 6.44
CA HIS A 202 -5.93 3.79 5.30
C HIS A 202 -6.94 4.21 4.22
N GLU A 203 -7.79 3.28 3.79
CA GLU A 203 -8.72 3.51 2.68
C GLU A 203 -9.99 4.24 3.12
N ALA A 204 -10.49 3.94 4.33
CA ALA A 204 -11.79 4.43 4.78
C ALA A 204 -11.66 5.45 5.92
N VAL A 205 -11.77 5.00 7.17
CA VAL A 205 -11.98 5.89 8.32
C VAL A 205 -10.78 5.80 9.27
N PRO A 206 -10.03 6.89 9.54
CA PRO A 206 -10.17 8.27 9.02
C PRO A 206 -9.32 8.60 7.77
N GLY A 207 -8.86 7.62 7.00
CA GLY A 207 -8.00 7.82 5.82
C GLY A 207 -8.68 8.41 4.58
N HIS A 208 -8.46 7.81 3.41
CA HIS A 208 -8.82 8.39 2.10
C HIS A 208 -10.28 8.82 1.98
N TYR A 209 -11.22 7.99 2.44
CA TYR A 209 -12.64 8.35 2.37
C TYR A 209 -12.96 9.64 3.13
N VAL A 210 -12.50 9.72 4.37
CA VAL A 210 -12.78 10.89 5.22
C VAL A 210 -12.04 12.11 4.71
N GLN A 211 -10.79 11.95 4.27
CA GLN A 211 -10.03 13.02 3.61
C GLN A 211 -10.80 13.63 2.43
N LEU A 212 -11.38 12.79 1.57
CA LEU A 212 -12.17 13.22 0.43
C LEU A 212 -13.46 13.95 0.85
N VAL A 213 -14.15 13.43 1.87
CA VAL A 213 -15.35 14.10 2.43
C VAL A 213 -15.02 15.52 2.86
N TYR A 214 -13.86 15.72 3.51
CA TYR A 214 -13.38 17.05 3.90
C TYR A 214 -12.97 17.91 2.71
N ALA A 215 -12.26 17.35 1.72
CA ALA A 215 -11.84 18.07 0.52
C ALA A 215 -13.04 18.66 -0.25
N ASN A 216 -14.18 17.96 -0.23
CA ASN A 216 -15.42 18.40 -0.87
C ASN A 216 -16.08 19.61 -0.19
N ASN A 217 -15.67 19.99 1.03
CA ASN A 217 -16.18 21.20 1.69
C ASN A 217 -15.56 22.49 1.12
N ALA A 218 -14.44 22.39 0.39
CA ALA A 218 -13.78 23.52 -0.26
C ALA A 218 -13.40 23.17 -1.72
N PRO A 219 -14.41 22.99 -2.60
CA PRO A 219 -14.19 22.50 -3.96
C PRO A 219 -13.39 23.49 -4.82
N SER A 220 -12.51 22.96 -5.66
CA SER A 220 -11.77 23.74 -6.66
C SER A 220 -11.42 22.84 -7.85
N PRO A 221 -11.81 23.19 -9.08
CA PRO A 221 -11.44 22.42 -10.27
C PRO A 221 -9.93 22.19 -10.39
N ILE A 222 -9.12 23.17 -10.00
CA ILE A 222 -7.65 23.07 -10.01
C ILE A 222 -7.20 21.98 -9.03
N LYS A 223 -7.68 22.00 -7.78
CA LYS A 223 -7.31 20.98 -6.77
C LYS A 223 -7.81 19.58 -7.15
N SER A 224 -8.98 19.50 -7.77
CA SER A 224 -9.58 18.22 -8.16
C SER A 224 -8.89 17.58 -9.37
N VAL A 225 -8.26 18.38 -10.25
CA VAL A 225 -7.52 17.89 -11.43
C VAL A 225 -6.01 17.73 -11.14
N PHE A 226 -5.41 18.67 -10.41
CA PHE A 226 -3.97 18.73 -10.12
C PHE A 226 -3.67 18.47 -8.64
N GLY A 227 -4.32 17.46 -8.07
CA GLY A 227 -4.13 17.08 -6.67
C GLY A 227 -2.69 16.64 -6.36
N ASN A 228 -2.25 16.85 -5.12
CA ASN A 228 -0.93 16.44 -4.67
C ASN A 228 -0.98 15.03 -4.04
N THR A 229 -0.39 14.05 -4.71
CA THR A 229 -0.39 12.64 -4.28
C THR A 229 0.33 12.44 -2.94
N ALA A 230 1.39 13.20 -2.67
CA ALA A 230 2.14 13.08 -1.41
C ALA A 230 1.29 13.45 -0.20
N MET A 231 0.45 14.49 -0.31
CA MET A 231 -0.50 14.87 0.74
C MET A 231 -1.60 13.83 0.92
N ILE A 232 -2.16 13.31 -0.18
CA ILE A 232 -3.24 12.31 -0.16
C ILE A 232 -2.80 11.01 0.50
N GLU A 233 -1.70 10.43 0.04
CA GLU A 233 -1.18 9.18 0.58
C GLU A 233 -0.52 9.38 1.95
N GLY A 234 0.12 10.53 2.16
CA GLY A 234 0.68 10.92 3.45
C GLY A 234 -0.37 11.03 4.54
N TRP A 235 -1.56 11.58 4.24
CA TRP A 235 -2.69 11.62 5.16
C TRP A 235 -3.12 10.21 5.58
N ALA A 236 -3.33 9.30 4.63
CA ALA A 236 -3.76 7.94 4.94
C ALA A 236 -2.74 7.19 5.81
N VAL A 237 -1.44 7.29 5.49
CA VAL A 237 -0.36 6.70 6.31
C VAL A 237 -0.26 7.36 7.69
N TYR A 238 -0.46 8.67 7.79
CA TYR A 238 -0.54 9.38 9.07
C TYR A 238 -1.70 8.87 9.93
N CYS A 239 -2.89 8.69 9.34
CA CYS A 239 -4.07 8.18 10.04
C CYS A 239 -3.86 6.78 10.61
N GLU A 240 -3.15 5.90 9.92
CA GLU A 240 -2.76 4.58 10.45
C GLU A 240 -2.03 4.72 11.79
N GLN A 241 -1.00 5.57 11.83
CA GLN A 241 -0.22 5.79 13.04
C GLN A 241 -1.06 6.47 14.13
N MET A 242 -1.77 7.54 13.76
CA MET A 242 -2.56 8.36 14.69
C MET A 242 -3.62 7.52 15.40
N MET A 243 -4.31 6.62 14.69
CA MET A 243 -5.29 5.72 15.30
C MET A 243 -4.65 4.81 16.36
N LEU A 244 -3.51 4.20 16.04
CA LEU A 244 -2.78 3.32 16.95
C LEU A 244 -2.21 4.09 18.15
N ASP A 245 -1.69 5.29 17.95
CA ASP A 245 -1.14 6.14 19.02
C ASP A 245 -2.23 6.63 20.00
N ASN A 246 -3.50 6.62 19.58
CA ASN A 246 -4.65 6.92 20.42
C ASN A 246 -5.30 5.69 21.07
N GLY A 247 -4.70 4.51 20.90
CA GLY A 247 -5.10 3.25 21.53
C GLY A 247 -6.03 2.37 20.70
N PHE A 248 -6.12 2.58 19.38
CA PHE A 248 -6.88 1.67 18.52
C PHE A 248 -6.25 0.27 18.54
N GLY A 249 -7.09 -0.77 18.70
CA GLY A 249 -6.61 -2.13 18.91
C GLY A 249 -6.15 -2.42 20.35
N GLY A 250 -6.43 -1.53 21.31
CA GLY A 250 -6.18 -1.74 22.75
C GLY A 250 -4.70 -1.84 23.09
N ASP A 251 -3.84 -1.10 22.38
CA ASP A 251 -2.38 -1.12 22.53
C ASP A 251 -1.76 -2.52 22.41
N ALA A 252 -2.44 -3.42 21.68
CA ALA A 252 -1.96 -4.77 21.46
C ALA A 252 -0.59 -4.75 20.74
N PRO A 253 0.46 -5.37 21.32
CA PRO A 253 1.78 -5.43 20.68
C PRO A 253 1.73 -6.06 19.28
N GLU A 254 0.83 -7.00 19.04
CA GLU A 254 0.60 -7.61 17.74
C GLU A 254 0.15 -6.59 16.69
N MET A 255 -0.78 -5.70 17.03
CA MET A 255 -1.26 -4.65 16.12
C MET A 255 -0.11 -3.71 15.75
N ARG A 256 0.67 -3.27 16.74
CA ARG A 256 1.82 -2.39 16.52
C ARG A 256 2.91 -3.05 15.66
N LEU A 257 3.21 -4.34 15.89
CA LEU A 257 4.15 -5.10 15.08
C LEU A 257 3.71 -5.22 13.62
N MET A 258 2.43 -5.52 13.40
CA MET A 258 1.87 -5.65 12.05
C MET A 258 1.77 -4.30 11.33
N TRP A 259 1.48 -3.21 12.05
CA TRP A 259 1.59 -1.85 11.50
C TRP A 259 3.03 -1.51 11.11
N TYR A 260 4.03 -1.86 11.91
CA TYR A 260 5.44 -1.64 11.52
C TYR A 260 5.82 -2.39 10.24
N LYS A 261 5.38 -3.65 10.07
CA LYS A 261 5.52 -4.38 8.79
C LYS A 261 4.88 -3.62 7.64
N TRP A 262 3.66 -3.12 7.82
CA TRP A 262 2.93 -2.36 6.81
C TRP A 262 3.67 -1.07 6.43
N HIS A 263 4.08 -0.30 7.44
CA HIS A 263 4.77 0.98 7.31
C HIS A 263 6.17 0.84 6.68
N LEU A 264 6.88 -0.27 6.90
CA LEU A 264 8.15 -0.58 6.24
C LEU A 264 8.03 -0.57 4.71
N ARG A 265 6.85 -0.83 4.13
CA ARG A 265 6.65 -0.76 2.68
C ARG A 265 6.91 0.65 2.15
N SER A 266 6.33 1.67 2.78
CA SER A 266 6.51 3.07 2.36
C SER A 266 7.95 3.54 2.56
N VAL A 267 8.57 3.13 3.66
CA VAL A 267 9.97 3.42 3.97
C VAL A 267 10.91 2.77 2.95
N CYS A 268 10.75 1.47 2.69
CA CYS A 268 11.57 0.74 1.72
C CYS A 268 11.33 1.22 0.29
N ASN A 269 10.11 1.63 -0.08
CA ASN A 269 9.83 2.22 -1.40
C ASN A 269 10.64 3.51 -1.61
N THR A 270 10.74 4.36 -0.58
CA THR A 270 11.55 5.60 -0.65
C THR A 270 13.04 5.28 -0.84
N ILE A 271 13.57 4.33 -0.07
CA ILE A 271 14.97 3.88 -0.16
C ILE A 271 15.24 3.28 -1.55
N LEU A 272 14.34 2.44 -2.04
CA LEU A 272 14.46 1.77 -3.33
C LEU A 272 14.43 2.79 -4.47
N ASP A 273 13.44 3.67 -4.51
CA ASP A 273 13.25 4.59 -5.63
C ASP A 273 14.45 5.54 -5.80
N TYR A 274 14.89 6.16 -4.71
CA TYR A 274 16.10 7.00 -4.71
C TYR A 274 17.36 6.19 -5.00
N GLY A 275 17.52 5.04 -4.33
CA GLY A 275 18.68 4.17 -4.50
C GLY A 275 18.86 3.74 -5.96
N VAL A 276 17.76 3.50 -6.66
CA VAL A 276 17.76 3.01 -8.04
C VAL A 276 18.04 4.14 -9.02
N HIS A 277 17.32 5.25 -8.91
CA HIS A 277 17.43 6.34 -9.88
C HIS A 277 18.66 7.21 -9.66
N VAL A 278 19.15 7.34 -8.42
CA VAL A 278 20.25 8.24 -8.07
C VAL A 278 21.53 7.50 -7.66
N GLN A 279 21.42 6.40 -6.91
CA GLN A 279 22.60 5.68 -6.37
C GLN A 279 22.98 4.43 -7.17
N ASN A 280 22.36 4.20 -8.34
CA ASN A 280 22.63 3.03 -9.19
C ASN A 280 22.46 1.66 -8.50
N MET A 281 21.58 1.56 -7.47
CA MET A 281 21.30 0.33 -6.74
C MET A 281 21.07 -0.85 -7.70
N ALA A 282 21.78 -1.95 -7.47
CA ALA A 282 21.65 -3.15 -8.28
C ALA A 282 20.32 -3.87 -8.00
N LYS A 283 19.84 -4.65 -8.97
CA LYS A 283 18.62 -5.46 -8.84
C LYS A 283 18.66 -6.36 -7.62
N GLN A 284 19.80 -6.99 -7.36
CA GLN A 284 19.92 -7.91 -6.23
C GLN A 284 19.84 -7.18 -4.89
N ASP A 285 20.36 -5.97 -4.78
CA ASP A 285 20.26 -5.14 -3.58
C ASP A 285 18.81 -4.67 -3.37
N GLY A 286 18.13 -4.26 -4.44
CA GLY A 286 16.71 -3.92 -4.40
C GLY A 286 15.83 -5.09 -3.97
N LEU A 287 16.09 -6.29 -4.50
CA LEU A 287 15.39 -7.52 -4.09
C LEU A 287 15.71 -7.90 -2.65
N THR A 288 16.93 -7.67 -2.18
CA THR A 288 17.33 -7.90 -0.79
C THR A 288 16.64 -6.90 0.14
N LEU A 289 16.52 -5.64 -0.26
CA LEU A 289 15.76 -4.60 0.46
C LEU A 289 14.26 -4.92 0.55
N LEU A 290 13.70 -5.52 -0.51
CA LEU A 290 12.30 -5.92 -0.58
C LEU A 290 12.02 -7.35 -0.08
N ASN A 291 13.07 -8.08 0.31
CA ASN A 291 12.95 -9.47 0.70
C ASN A 291 11.96 -9.58 1.89
N PRO A 292 11.06 -10.58 1.87
CA PRO A 292 10.28 -10.95 3.03
C PRO A 292 11.08 -11.09 4.33
N ARG A 293 12.39 -11.33 4.35
CA ARG A 293 13.19 -11.27 5.61
C ARG A 293 13.54 -9.85 6.06
N SER A 294 13.75 -8.90 5.14
CA SER A 294 14.13 -7.52 5.46
C SER A 294 12.92 -6.59 5.68
N ILE A 295 11.75 -6.96 5.16
CA ILE A 295 10.45 -6.32 5.45
C ILE A 295 9.61 -7.14 6.45
N SER A 296 10.01 -8.40 6.71
CA SER A 296 9.35 -9.48 7.48
C SER A 296 8.18 -10.19 6.77
N ALA A 297 8.11 -11.52 6.96
CA ALA A 297 7.70 -12.46 5.92
C ALA A 297 6.18 -12.73 5.85
N THR A 298 5.60 -12.50 4.66
CA THR A 298 4.42 -13.23 4.14
C THR A 298 4.23 -13.20 2.62
N CYS A 299 5.00 -12.44 1.85
CA CYS A 299 4.78 -12.37 0.39
C CYS A 299 5.66 -13.38 -0.37
N ARG A 300 5.21 -14.65 -0.49
CA ARG A 300 5.83 -15.63 -1.42
C ARG A 300 5.41 -15.41 -2.88
N SER A 301 4.37 -14.61 -3.14
CA SER A 301 3.90 -14.38 -4.51
C SER A 301 4.47 -13.08 -5.08
N ARG A 302 5.51 -13.23 -5.90
CA ARG A 302 6.16 -12.23 -6.76
C ARG A 302 5.18 -11.29 -7.51
N ARG A 303 3.93 -11.73 -7.74
CA ARG A 303 2.90 -11.05 -8.54
C ARG A 303 1.91 -10.16 -7.75
N GLN A 304 1.69 -10.38 -6.45
CA GLN A 304 0.70 -9.57 -5.72
C GLN A 304 1.18 -8.15 -5.41
N MET A 305 2.50 -7.92 -5.42
CA MET A 305 3.08 -6.58 -5.31
C MET A 305 2.98 -5.77 -6.62
N GLU A 306 2.62 -6.40 -7.73
CA GLU A 306 2.45 -5.71 -9.02
C GLU A 306 1.08 -5.01 -9.14
N ALA A 307 0.05 -5.55 -8.47
CA ALA A 307 -1.34 -5.15 -8.72
C ALA A 307 -1.71 -3.77 -8.12
N ARG A 308 -1.27 -3.46 -6.89
CA ARG A 308 -1.61 -2.17 -6.23
C ARG A 308 -0.67 -1.00 -6.53
N ASN A 309 0.49 -1.23 -7.14
CA ASN A 309 1.57 -0.24 -7.20
C ASN A 309 1.60 0.59 -8.49
N GLY A 310 0.49 0.63 -9.23
CA GLY A 310 0.31 1.49 -10.40
C GLY A 310 0.60 2.98 -10.15
N LYS A 311 0.55 3.44 -8.90
CA LYS A 311 0.60 4.87 -8.54
C LYS A 311 1.81 5.34 -7.71
N GLN A 312 2.62 4.45 -7.12
CA GLN A 312 3.53 4.88 -6.03
C GLN A 312 5.02 4.53 -6.15
N CYS A 313 5.45 3.66 -7.07
CA CYS A 313 6.89 3.40 -7.24
C CYS A 313 7.21 2.83 -8.63
N THR A 314 7.74 3.67 -9.52
CA THR A 314 8.19 3.30 -10.87
C THR A 314 9.32 2.28 -10.84
N ALA A 315 10.26 2.41 -9.90
CA ALA A 315 11.37 1.48 -9.74
C ALA A 315 10.90 0.03 -9.49
N ARG A 316 9.87 -0.16 -8.65
CA ARG A 316 9.38 -1.49 -8.28
C ARG A 316 8.74 -2.23 -9.46
N GLN A 317 8.03 -1.52 -10.34
CA GLN A 317 7.45 -2.10 -11.56
C GLN A 317 8.53 -2.53 -12.57
N LEU A 318 9.66 -1.81 -12.61
CA LEU A 318 10.79 -2.12 -13.48
C LEU A 318 11.61 -3.32 -12.98
N PHE A 319 11.84 -3.44 -11.66
CA PHE A 319 12.66 -4.55 -11.11
C PHE A 319 12.06 -5.95 -11.24
N TYR A 320 10.75 -6.06 -11.34
CA TYR A 320 10.08 -7.35 -11.53
C TYR A 320 9.93 -7.74 -13.01
N ARG A 321 10.13 -6.79 -13.94
CA ARG A 321 10.06 -7.02 -15.39
C ARG A 321 11.43 -7.20 -16.06
N LEU A 322 12.49 -6.64 -15.47
CA LEU A 322 13.88 -6.97 -15.78
C LEU A 322 14.33 -8.19 -14.97
#